data_AF-A0A916Q0X0-F1
#
_entry.id   AF-A0A916Q0X0-F1
#
_cell.length_a   1.000
_cell.length_b   1.000
_cell.length_c   1.000
_cell.angle_alpha   90.00
_cell.angle_beta   90.00
_cell.angle_gamma   90.00
#
_symmetry.space_group_name_H-M   'P 1'
#
loop_
_entity.id
_entity.type
_entity.pdbx_description
1 polymer ?
#
loop_
_entity_poly.entity_id
_entity_poly.type
_entity_poly.pdbx_seq_one_letter_code
_entity_poly.pdbx_strand_id
1 'polypeptide(L)' 'MSPSKVEERLSKLEAEVTQLKISLLNSTNTIKPWWENIVGTFADDPSFEEAIAIGREYRRSYKDLFDPSEVE' A
#
# COMPACT_ATOMS: atom_id res chain seq x y z
N MET A 1 21.39 33.29 -13.20
CA MET A 1 20.03 32.99 -13.69
C MET A 1 19.18 34.24 -13.45
N SER A 2 18.44 34.73 -14.45
CA SER A 2 17.55 35.88 -14.26
C SER A 2 16.31 35.47 -13.45
N PRO A 3 15.78 36.35 -12.58
CA PRO A 3 14.59 36.07 -11.76
C PRO A 3 13.38 35.64 -12.61
N SER A 4 13.24 36.23 -13.81
CA SER A 4 12.18 35.89 -14.77
C SER A 4 12.13 34.41 -15.16
N LYS A 5 13.28 33.74 -15.26
CA LYS A 5 13.35 32.32 -15.64
C LYS A 5 12.93 31.39 -14.49
N VAL A 6 13.03 31.87 -13.26
CA VAL A 6 12.58 31.12 -12.07
C VAL A 6 11.07 31.23 -11.94
N GLU A 7 10.52 32.43 -12.10
CA GLU A 7 9.07 32.71 -12.04
C GLU A 7 8.28 31.94 -13.12
N GLU A 8 8.83 31.85 -14.33
CA GLU A 8 8.24 31.07 -15.43
C GLU A 8 8.18 29.57 -15.09
N ARG A 9 9.28 29.02 -14.57
CA ARG A 9 9.36 27.61 -14.15
C ARG A 9 8.44 27.32 -12.97
N LEU A 10 8.31 28.26 -12.05
CA LEU A 10 7.43 28.14 -10.89
C LEU A 10 5.96 28.17 -11.32
N SER A 11 5.57 29.10 -12.20
CA SER A 11 4.21 29.17 -12.74
C SER A 11 3.81 27.90 -13.47
N LYS A 12 4.74 27.33 -14.25
CA LYS A 12 4.52 26.04 -14.91
C LYS A 12 4.32 24.91 -13.91
N LEU A 13 5.14 24.86 -12.86
CA LEU A 13 5.02 23.86 -11.80
C LEU A 13 3.70 23.98 -11.03
N GLU A 14 3.28 25.20 -10.71
CA GLU A 14 2.01 25.48 -10.01
C GLU A 14 0.80 25.03 -10.85
N ALA A 15 0.85 25.26 -12.17
CA ALA A 15 -0.18 24.79 -13.09
C ALA A 15 -0.24 23.25 -13.16
N GLU A 16 0.91 22.58 -13.26
CA GLU A 16 1.00 21.11 -13.26
C GLU A 16 0.50 20.50 -11.94
N VAL A 17 0.90 21.08 -10.80
CA VAL A 17 0.43 20.65 -9.47
C VAL A 17 -1.08 20.83 -9.34
N THR A 18 -1.63 21.92 -9.87
CA THR A 18 -3.07 22.16 -9.87
C THR A 18 -3.80 21.10 -10.70
N GLN A 19 -3.28 20.75 -11.89
CA GLN A 19 -3.85 19.67 -12.70
C GLN A 19 -3.80 18.31 -12.01
N LEU A 20 -2.70 17.96 -11.34
CA LEU A 20 -2.57 16.71 -10.58
C LEU A 20 -3.59 16.64 -9.44
N LYS A 21 -3.78 17.73 -8.69
CA LYS A 21 -4.78 17.80 -7.62
C LYS A 21 -6.20 17.61 -8.15
N ILE A 22 -6.53 18.26 -9.26
CA ILE A 22 -7.84 18.12 -9.92
C ILE A 22 -8.04 16.69 -10.43
N SER A 23 -7.01 16.09 -11.04
CA SER A 23 -7.07 14.69 -11.49
C SER A 23 -7.30 13.73 -10.34
N LEU A 24 -6.64 13.93 -9.19
CA LEU A 24 -6.84 13.11 -8.00
C LEU A 24 -8.25 13.28 -7.41
N LEU A 25 -8.75 14.52 -7.33
CA LEU A 25 -10.11 14.82 -6.88
C LEU A 25 -11.16 14.23 -7.83
N ASN A 26 -10.93 14.26 -9.14
CA ASN A 26 -11.84 13.65 -10.11
C ASN A 26 -11.71 12.13 -10.16
N SER A 27 -10.58 11.58 -9.67
CA SER A 27 -10.38 10.14 -9.48
C SER A 27 -11.03 9.61 -8.21
N THR A 28 -11.71 10.46 -7.43
CA THR A 28 -12.66 10.03 -6.40
C THR A 28 -13.91 9.41 -7.01
N ASN A 29 -13.74 8.42 -7.88
CA ASN A 29 -14.49 7.20 -7.64
C ASN A 29 -14.22 6.88 -6.17
N THR A 30 -15.27 6.76 -5.38
CA THR A 30 -15.18 6.12 -4.06
C THR A 30 -14.64 4.72 -4.30
N ILE A 31 -13.32 4.60 -4.38
CA ILE A 31 -12.61 3.33 -4.47
C ILE A 31 -12.94 2.71 -3.12
N LYS A 32 -13.92 1.82 -3.12
CA LYS A 32 -14.18 0.98 -1.95
C LYS A 32 -12.82 0.49 -1.47
N PRO A 33 -12.51 0.68 -0.18
CA PRO A 33 -11.28 0.17 0.39
C PRO A 33 -11.02 -1.23 -0.14
N TRP A 34 -9.82 -1.52 -0.65
CA TRP A 34 -9.55 -2.77 -1.36
C TRP A 34 -10.00 -4.02 -0.58
N TRP A 35 -9.91 -3.97 0.76
CA TRP A 35 -10.38 -5.04 1.64
C TRP A 35 -11.88 -5.33 1.48
N GLU A 36 -12.72 -4.33 1.19
CA GLU A 36 -14.15 -4.53 0.89
C GLU A 36 -14.37 -5.30 -0.41
N ASN A 37 -13.41 -5.26 -1.35
CA ASN A 37 -13.52 -5.99 -2.62
C ASN A 37 -13.07 -7.45 -2.50
N ILE A 38 -12.28 -7.78 -1.47
CA ILE A 38 -11.68 -9.11 -1.31
C ILE A 38 -12.20 -9.88 -0.09
N VAL A 39 -12.99 -9.24 0.78
CA VAL A 39 -13.57 -9.88 1.95
C VAL A 39 -14.49 -11.02 1.50
N GLY A 40 -14.34 -12.19 2.15
CA GLY A 40 -15.14 -13.37 1.85
C GLY A 40 -14.72 -14.17 0.62
N THR A 41 -13.67 -13.76 -0.12
CA THR A 41 -13.14 -14.50 -1.28
C THR A 41 -12.89 -15.99 -1.00
N PHE A 42 -12.51 -16.32 0.23
CA PHE A 42 -12.19 -17.68 0.68
C PHE A 42 -13.16 -18.23 1.74
N ALA A 43 -14.33 -17.61 1.93
CA ALA A 43 -15.24 -17.96 3.03
C ALA A 43 -15.71 -19.43 2.97
N ASP A 44 -15.91 -19.96 1.76
CA ASP A 44 -16.40 -21.31 1.52
C ASP A 44 -15.31 -22.26 0.96
N ASP A 45 -14.04 -21.83 0.95
CA ASP A 45 -12.93 -22.64 0.44
C ASP A 45 -12.24 -23.43 1.57
N PRO A 46 -12.40 -24.77 1.64
CA PRO A 46 -11.76 -25.58 2.68
C PRO A 46 -10.23 -25.56 2.60
N SER A 47 -9.65 -25.24 1.43
CA SER A 47 -8.21 -25.16 1.22
C SER A 47 -7.58 -23.98 1.97
N PHE A 48 -8.38 -22.96 2.32
CA PHE A 48 -7.92 -21.80 3.06
C PHE A 48 -7.44 -22.19 4.47
N GLU A 49 -8.16 -23.08 5.16
CA GLU A 49 -7.77 -23.55 6.49
C GLU A 49 -6.44 -24.31 6.47
N GLU A 50 -6.20 -25.12 5.44
CA GLU A 50 -4.93 -25.81 5.23
C GLU A 50 -3.79 -24.82 5.01
N ALA A 51 -3.98 -23.83 4.14
CA ALA A 51 -2.98 -22.78 3.90
C ALA A 51 -2.65 -21.99 5.18
N ILE A 52 -3.65 -21.70 6.01
CA ILE A 52 -3.47 -21.05 7.30
C ILE A 52 -2.70 -21.96 8.28
N ALA A 53 -2.98 -23.27 8.29
CA ALA A 53 -2.28 -24.23 9.14
C ALA A 53 -0.79 -24.31 8.78
N ILE A 54 -0.47 -24.46 7.49
CA ILE A 54 0.91 -24.48 6.97
C ILE A 54 1.65 -23.18 7.33
N GLY A 55 0.99 -22.03 7.12
CA GLY A 55 1.57 -20.73 7.46
C GLY A 55 1.85 -20.57 8.96
N ARG A 56 1.01 -21.13 9.84
CA ARG A 56 1.26 -21.14 11.29
C ARG A 56 2.46 -21.99 11.65
N GLU A 57 2.59 -23.17 11.07
CA GLU A 57 3.72 -24.07 11.30
C GLU A 57 5.05 -23.41 10.89
N TYR A 58 5.09 -22.83 9.69
CA TYR A 58 6.24 -22.06 9.22
C TYR A 58 6.61 -20.91 10.16
N ARG A 59 5.64 -20.09 10.61
CA ARG A 59 5.97 -18.98 11.53
C ARG A 59 6.48 -19.46 12.89
N ARG A 60 6.01 -20.62 13.37
CA ARG A 60 6.51 -21.22 14.62
C ARG A 60 7.95 -21.70 14.46
N SER A 61 8.29 -22.34 13.33
CA SER A 61 9.66 -22.79 13.08
C SER A 61 10.68 -21.65 13.09
N TYR A 62 10.28 -20.43 12.70
CA TYR A 62 11.14 -19.24 12.79
C TYR A 62 11.27 -18.69 14.20
N LYS A 63 10.25 -18.84 15.06
CA LYS A 63 10.33 -18.45 16.47
C LYS A 63 11.28 -19.35 17.26
N ASP A 64 11.41 -20.60 16.85
CA ASP A 64 12.38 -21.54 17.41
C ASP A 64 13.80 -21.31 16.87
N LEU A 65 13.96 -20.57 15.76
CA LEU A 65 15.24 -20.18 15.16
C LEU A 65 15.71 -18.78 15.58
N PHE A 66 14.82 -17.93 16.12
CA PHE A 66 15.15 -16.60 16.62
C PHE A 66 14.88 -16.56 18.11
N ASP A 67 15.90 -16.87 18.90
CA ASP A 67 15.91 -16.60 20.33
C ASP A 67 16.35 -15.14 20.55
N PRO A 68 15.46 -14.25 21.04
CA PRO A 68 15.81 -12.86 21.33
C PRO A 68 16.89 -12.73 22.42
N SER A 69 17.21 -13.79 23.16
CA SER A 69 18.28 -13.81 24.16
C SER A 69 19.69 -14.01 23.58
N GLU A 70 19.83 -14.30 22.29
CA GLU A 70 21.13 -14.38 21.59
C GLU A 70 21.62 -13.01 21.07
N VAL A 71 20.86 -11.93 21.30
CA VAL A 71 21.16 -10.57 20.79
C VAL A 71 21.42 -9.55 21.91
N GLU A 72 21.80 -10.01 23.11
CA GLU A 72 22.21 -9.14 24.23
C GLU A 72 23.72 -9.11 24.46
#